data_AF-A0A848CU34-F1
#
_entry.id   AF-A0A848CU34-F1
#
_cell.length_a   1.000
_cell.length_b   1.000
_cell.length_c   1.000
_cell.angle_alpha   90.00
_cell.angle_beta   90.00
_cell.angle_gamma   90.00
#
_symmetry.space_group_name_H-M   'P 1'
#
loop_
_entity.id
_entity.type
_entity.pdbx_description
1 polymer ?
#
loop_
_entity_poly.entity_id
_entity_poly.type
_entity_poly.pdbx_seq_one_letter_code
_entity_poly.pdbx_strand_id
1 'polypeptide(L)' 'MSLTSQLESLQQEITQLREIMYKLAKEKKSLSHPDVVEISQQLDAKLNLHHQFFHSH' A
#
# COMPACT_ATOMS: atom_id res chain seq x y z
N MET A 1 17.30 -13.34 -3.29
CA MET A 1 16.86 -12.00 -3.74
C MET A 1 17.69 -10.97 -2.99
N SER A 2 18.13 -9.89 -3.64
CA SER A 2 18.86 -8.81 -2.96
C SER A 2 17.89 -7.92 -2.17
N LEU A 3 18.40 -7.24 -1.14
CA LEU A 3 17.64 -6.27 -0.35
C LEU A 3 16.99 -5.19 -1.23
N THR A 4 17.72 -4.73 -2.24
CA THR A 4 17.24 -3.74 -3.22
C THR A 4 16.02 -4.25 -3.98
N SER A 5 16.03 -5.50 -4.46
CA SER A 5 14.89 -6.08 -5.19
C SER A 5 13.65 -6.26 -4.31
N GLN A 6 13.84 -6.56 -3.01
CA GLN A 6 12.72 -6.65 -2.07
C GLN A 6 12.09 -5.27 -1.83
N LEU A 7 12.90 -4.22 -1.75
CA LEU A 7 12.45 -2.85 -1.55
C LEU A 7 11.73 -2.30 -2.79
N GLU A 8 12.26 -2.57 -3.98
CA GLU A 8 11.60 -2.24 -5.25
C GLU A 8 10.23 -2.92 -5.39
N SER A 9 10.15 -4.22 -5.07
CA SER A 9 8.87 -4.96 -5.07
C SER A 9 7.87 -4.34 -4.10
N LEU A 10 8.31 -4.04 -2.87
CA LEU A 10 7.46 -3.43 -1.86
C LEU A 10 6.95 -2.06 -2.31
N GLN A 11 7.78 -1.26 -2.98
CA GLN A 11 7.40 0.05 -3.48
C GLN A 11 6.44 -0.03 -4.67
N GLN A 12 6.57 -1.05 -5.52
CA GLN A 12 5.59 -1.33 -6.58
C GLN A 12 4.23 -1.72 -5.98
N GLU A 13 4.20 -2.60 -4.98
CA GLU A 13 2.96 -2.98 -4.29
C GLU A 13 2.27 -1.79 -3.62
N ILE A 14 3.03 -0.92 -2.94
CA ILE A 14 2.50 0.33 -2.35
C ILE A 14 1.86 1.22 -3.42
N THR A 15 2.51 1.35 -4.58
CA THR A 15 2.02 2.16 -5.70
C THR A 15 0.72 1.58 -6.27
N GLN A 16 0.67 0.27 -6.49
CA GLN A 16 -0.54 -0.42 -6.97
C GLN A 16 -1.71 -0.26 -6.00
N LEU A 17 -1.49 -0.46 -4.69
CA LEU A 17 -2.53 -0.31 -3.68
C LEU A 17 -3.08 1.12 -3.63
N ARG A 18 -2.23 2.14 -3.77
CA ARG A 18 -2.68 3.54 -3.86
C ARG A 18 -3.59 3.75 -5.06
N GLU A 19 -3.20 3.28 -6.24
CA GLU A 19 -4.02 3.42 -7.45
C GLU A 19 -5.38 2.72 -7.31
N ILE A 20 -5.39 1.52 -6.74
CA ILE A 20 -6.61 0.75 -6.49
C ILE A 20 -7.51 1.50 -5.50
N MET A 21 -6.96 1.99 -4.39
CA MET A 21 -7.69 2.75 -3.38
C MET A 21 -8.34 4.00 -3.99
N TYR A 22 -7.59 4.76 -4.80
CA TYR A 22 -8.12 5.96 -5.46
C TYR A 22 -9.24 5.64 -6.45
N LYS A 23 -9.07 4.57 -7.25
CA LYS A 23 -10.11 4.12 -8.19
C LYS A 23 -11.38 3.70 -7.44
N LEU A 24 -11.26 2.88 -6.39
CA LEU A 24 -12.37 2.43 -5.56
C LEU A 24 -13.06 3.59 -4.84
N ALA A 25 -12.30 4.50 -4.23
CA ALA A 25 -12.87 5.66 -3.56
C ALA A 25 -13.68 6.55 -4.51
N LYS A 26 -13.20 6.70 -5.76
CA LYS A 26 -13.90 7.44 -6.81
C LYS A 26 -15.16 6.70 -7.29
N GLU A 27 -15.07 5.39 -7.49
CA GLU A 27 -16.19 4.54 -7.94
C GLU A 27 -17.31 4.49 -6.89
N LYS A 28 -16.95 4.20 -5.64
CA LYS A 28 -17.88 4.08 -4.50
C LYS A 28 -18.36 5.44 -3.97
N LYS A 29 -17.68 6.54 -4.35
CA LYS A 29 -17.91 7.90 -3.85
C LYS A 29 -17.87 7.99 -2.32
N SER A 30 -17.10 7.13 -1.68
CA SER A 30 -17.00 7.06 -0.22
C SER A 30 -15.64 6.52 0.18
N LEU A 31 -14.98 7.21 1.11
CA LEU A 31 -13.72 6.76 1.71
C LEU A 31 -13.93 5.73 2.83
N SER A 32 -15.14 5.64 3.36
CA SER A 32 -15.52 4.69 4.41
C SER A 32 -16.21 3.44 3.88
N HIS A 33 -16.30 3.29 2.56
CA HIS A 33 -16.83 2.07 1.96
C HIS A 33 -15.95 0.87 2.40
N PRO A 34 -16.53 -0.28 2.79
CA PRO A 34 -15.76 -1.43 3.27
C PRO A 34 -14.59 -1.81 2.35
N ASP A 35 -14.82 -1.92 1.04
CA ASP A 35 -13.78 -2.20 0.05
C ASP A 35 -12.62 -1.18 0.05
N VAL A 36 -12.92 0.11 0.25
CA VAL A 36 -11.89 1.17 0.31
C VAL A 36 -11.10 1.07 1.61
N VAL A 37 -11.78 0.78 2.71
CA VAL A 37 -11.16 0.57 4.02
C VAL A 37 -10.24 -0.65 3.99
N GLU A 38 -10.66 -1.75 3.38
CA GLU A 38 -9.82 -2.95 3.25
C GLU A 38 -8.52 -2.65 2.49
N ILE A 39 -8.60 -1.96 1.34
CA ILE A 39 -7.41 -1.56 0.59
C ILE A 39 -6.53 -0.59 1.38
N SER A 40 -7.13 0.34 2.14
CA SER A 40 -6.35 1.25 3.00
C SER A 40 -5.59 0.51 4.10
N GLN A 41 -6.17 -0.53 4.69
CA GLN A 41 -5.51 -1.34 5.71
C GLN A 41 -4.34 -2.15 5.12
N GLN A 42 -4.51 -2.69 3.91
CA GLN A 42 -3.42 -3.35 3.19
C GLN A 42 -2.28 -2.38 2.85
N LEU A 43 -2.61 -1.17 2.41
CA LEU A 43 -1.64 -0.11 2.14
C LEU A 43 -0.86 0.27 3.39
N ASP A 44 -1.54 0.48 4.52
CA ASP A 44 -0.92 0.79 5.80
C ASP A 44 0.05 -0.30 6.26
N ALA A 45 -0.33 -1.58 6.12
CA ALA A 45 0.56 -2.69 6.44
C ALA A 45 1.85 -2.65 5.61
N LYS A 46 1.75 -2.34 4.30
CA LYS A 46 2.92 -2.23 3.42
C LYS A 46 3.77 -1.01 3.73
N LEU A 47 3.16 0.12 4.05
CA LEU A 47 3.87 1.33 4.48
C LEU A 47 4.63 1.10 5.79
N ASN A 48 4.04 0.38 6.74
CA ASN A 48 4.70 0.00 7.99
C ASN A 48 5.90 -0.91 7.74
N LEU A 49 5.75 -1.92 6.86
CA LEU A 49 6.88 -2.77 6.45
C LEU A 49 7.99 -1.94 5.80
N HIS A 50 7.65 -1.03 4.89
CA HIS A 50 8.63 -0.15 4.25
C HIS A 50 9.33 0.71 5.29
N HIS A 51 8.60 1.33 6.20
CA HIS A 51 9.17 2.11 7.30
C HIS A 51 10.13 1.28 8.17
N GLN A 52 9.77 0.03 8.51
CA GLN A 52 10.65 -0.88 9.26
C GLN A 52 11.94 -1.20 8.51
N PHE A 53 11.88 -1.43 7.19
CA PHE A 53 13.08 -1.65 6.37
C PHE A 53 14.06 -0.47 6.44
N PHE A 54 13.55 0.76 6.41
CA PHE A 54 14.38 1.97 6.47
C PHE A 54 14.87 2.34 7.87
N HIS A 55 14.23 1.85 8.94
CA HIS A 55 14.64 2.13 10.32
C HIS A 55 15.47 1.02 10.96
N SER A 56 15.51 -0.17 10.34
CA SER A 56 16.30 -1.33 10.81
C SER A 56 17.67 -1.44 10.13
N HIS A 57 18.04 -0.47 9.30
CA HIS A 57 19.31 -0.33 8.60
C HIS A 57 19.87 1.07 8.83
#